data_AF-A0A2P6S2V2-F1
#
_entry.id   AF-A0A2P6S2V2-F1
#
_cell.length_a   1.000
_cell.length_b   1.000
_cell.length_c   1.000
_cell.angle_alpha   90.00
_cell.angle_beta   90.00
_cell.angle_gamma   90.00
#
_symmetry.space_group_name_H-M   'P 1'
#
loop_
_entity.id
_entity.type
_entity.pdbx_description
1 polymer ?
#
loop_
_entity_poly.entity_id
_entity_poly.type
_entity_poly.pdbx_seq_one_letter_code
_entity_poly.pdbx_strand_id
1 'polypeptide(L)'
;MVGKLLTTREFKVRSFLGMFRSAWRVNGTLQVEEAEGGRVLFTFSDPTDQARVWRGAPWGFNHFHVALAKYDGVIPIEKVPLVKSSYWITLQGVPPAFRSERVMTRIGYTFGGFSGD
;
A
#
# COMPACT_ATOMS: atom_id res chain seq x y z
N MET A 1 -2.68 8.30 6.27
CA MET A 1 -2.89 6.89 5.83
C MET A 1 -2.67 5.99 7.02
N VAL A 2 -3.43 4.89 7.14
CA VAL A 2 -3.16 3.86 8.16
C VAL A 2 -2.48 2.67 7.50
N GLY A 3 -1.51 2.08 8.17
CA GLY A 3 -0.87 0.85 7.73
C GLY A 3 -0.65 -0.17 8.83
N LYS A 4 -0.43 -1.42 8.42
CA LYS A 4 -0.08 -2.53 9.31
C LYS A 4 0.80 -3.53 8.56
N LEU A 5 1.87 -3.98 9.21
CA LEU A 5 2.65 -5.12 8.74
C LEU A 5 1.85 -6.41 8.99
N LEU A 6 1.56 -7.16 7.93
CA LEU A 6 0.83 -8.42 8.02
C LEU A 6 1.79 -9.55 8.39
N THR A 7 2.03 -9.70 9.70
CA THR A 7 2.87 -10.76 10.24
C THR A 7 2.41 -11.19 11.62
N THR A 8 2.67 -12.44 11.97
CA THR A 8 2.54 -12.96 13.34
C THR A 8 3.88 -12.95 14.08
N ARG A 9 4.98 -12.64 13.39
CA ARG A 9 6.32 -12.60 13.98
C ARG A 9 6.56 -11.25 14.63
N GLU A 10 7.32 -11.27 15.72
CA GLU A 10 7.83 -10.03 16.31
C GLU A 10 8.78 -9.34 15.34
N PHE A 11 8.74 -8.00 15.35
CA PHE A 11 9.63 -7.19 14.54
C PHE A 11 9.98 -5.90 15.28
N LYS A 12 11.14 -5.33 14.94
CA LYS A 12 11.57 -4.06 15.50
C LYS A 12 10.78 -2.93 14.83
N VAL A 13 9.83 -2.34 15.56
CA VAL A 13 8.98 -1.26 15.03
C VAL A 13 9.81 -0.08 14.52
N ARG A 14 10.85 0.33 15.23
CA ARG A 14 11.78 1.37 14.76
C ARG A 14 12.37 1.08 13.37
N SER A 15 12.74 -0.17 13.09
CA SER A 15 13.28 -0.59 11.79
C SER A 15 12.20 -0.58 10.70
N PHE A 16 10.99 -1.03 11.04
CA PHE A 16 9.81 -0.96 10.16
C PHE A 16 9.48 0.49 9.76
N LEU A 17 9.43 1.40 10.73
CA LEU A 17 9.18 2.82 10.49
C LEU A 17 10.32 3.50 9.72
N GLY A 18 11.58 3.13 10.02
CA GLY A 18 12.76 3.62 9.31
C GLY A 18 12.76 3.25 7.83
N MET A 19 12.30 2.05 7.49
CA MET A 19 12.16 1.63 6.09
C MET A 19 11.24 2.57 5.31
N PHE A 20 10.06 2.92 5.82
CA PHE A 20 9.15 3.80 5.08
C PHE A 20 9.74 5.19 4.87
N ARG A 21 10.40 5.76 5.88
CA ARG A 21 11.07 7.05 5.73
C ARG A 21 12.10 7.03 4.59
N SER A 22 12.87 5.94 4.48
CA SER A 22 13.87 5.77 3.41
C SER A 22 13.25 5.47 2.05
N ALA A 23 12.28 4.55 1.99
CA ALA A 23 11.69 4.05 0.75
C ALA A 23 10.77 5.08 0.09
N TRP A 24 9.98 5.81 0.88
CA TRP A 24 9.00 6.76 0.34
C TRP A 24 9.63 8.06 -0.13
N ARG A 25 10.83 8.43 0.36
CA ARG A 25 11.56 9.63 -0.07
C ARG A 25 10.64 10.86 -0.17
N VAL A 26 9.96 11.17 0.94
CA VAL A 26 9.02 12.29 0.98
C VAL A 26 9.76 13.62 0.77
N ASN A 27 9.17 14.52 0.00
CA ASN A 27 9.68 15.88 -0.17
C ASN A 27 9.30 16.74 1.04
N GLY A 28 8.11 16.52 1.59
CA GLY A 28 7.64 17.16 2.81
C GLY A 28 8.06 16.43 4.08
N THR A 29 7.31 16.67 5.14
CA THR A 29 7.45 15.96 6.41
C THR A 29 6.54 14.73 6.46
N LEU A 30 7.04 13.67 7.08
CA LEU A 30 6.29 12.46 7.38
C LEU A 30 6.30 12.21 8.89
N GLN A 31 5.16 12.46 9.52
CA GLN A 31 4.89 12.08 10.89
C GLN A 31 4.35 10.65 10.95
N VAL A 32 4.76 9.93 11.98
CA VAL A 32 4.49 8.51 12.14
C VAL A 32 4.11 8.24 13.58
N GLU A 33 2.93 7.71 13.80
CA GLU A 33 2.36 7.44 15.11
C GLU A 33 1.96 5.97 15.22
N GLU A 34 2.40 5.30 16.27
CA GLU A 34 1.99 3.93 16.57
C GLU A 34 0.61 3.95 17.23
N ALA A 35 -0.26 3.01 16.83
CA ALA A 35 -1.59 2.81 17.37
C ALA A 35 -1.76 1.35 17.78
N GLU A 36 -2.87 1.05 18.47
CA GLU A 36 -3.11 -0.30 18.97
C GLU A 36 -3.23 -1.34 17.85
N GLY A 37 -2.92 -2.59 18.17
CA GLY A 37 -3.04 -3.71 17.23
C GLY A 37 -1.96 -3.71 16.14
N GLY A 38 -0.82 -3.06 16.39
CA GLY A 38 0.32 -2.98 15.47
C GLY A 38 0.04 -2.11 14.24
N ARG A 39 -0.88 -1.14 14.38
CA ARG A 39 -1.21 -0.18 13.33
C ARG A 39 -0.33 1.05 13.44
N VAL A 40 -0.14 1.72 12.33
CA VAL A 40 0.65 2.94 12.24
C VAL A 40 -0.12 3.98 11.43
N LEU A 41 -0.24 5.18 11.97
CA LEU A 41 -0.73 6.35 11.25
C LEU A 41 0.45 7.08 10.61
N PHE A 42 0.35 7.29 9.30
CA PHE A 42 1.26 8.09 8.49
C PHE A 42 0.60 9.39 8.10
N THR A 43 1.15 10.51 8.56
CA THR A 43 0.67 11.86 8.25
C THR A 43 1.68 12.58 7.39
N PHE A 44 1.27 12.91 6.17
CA PHE A 44 2.10 13.59 5.17
C PHE A 44 1.75 15.07 5.17
N SER A 45 2.74 15.95 5.17
CA SER A 45 2.48 17.40 4.99
C SER A 45 2.24 17.78 3.52
N ASP A 46 2.73 16.97 2.57
CA ASP A 46 2.50 17.16 1.14
C ASP A 46 1.55 16.06 0.61
N PRO A 47 0.35 16.42 0.11
CA PRO A 47 -0.57 15.45 -0.48
C PRO A 47 -0.01 14.77 -1.73
N THR A 48 0.94 15.38 -2.43
CA THR A 48 1.62 14.80 -3.60
C THR A 48 2.48 13.59 -3.19
N ASP A 49 3.16 13.68 -2.04
CA ASP A 49 3.90 12.55 -1.48
C ASP A 49 2.95 11.41 -1.11
N GLN A 50 1.84 11.72 -0.45
CA GLN A 50 0.83 10.71 -0.11
C GLN A 50 0.30 10.00 -1.36
N ALA A 51 -0.01 10.74 -2.42
CA ALA A 51 -0.51 10.18 -3.67
C ALA A 51 0.54 9.30 -4.37
N ARG A 52 1.81 9.73 -4.37
CA ARG A 52 2.92 8.95 -4.95
C ARG A 52 3.18 7.67 -4.16
N VAL A 53 3.18 7.73 -2.83
CA VAL A 53 3.29 6.55 -1.96
C VAL A 53 2.14 5.59 -2.18
N TRP A 54 0.91 6.10 -2.30
CA TRP A 54 -0.26 5.28 -2.57
C TRP A 54 -0.15 4.53 -3.90
N ARG A 55 0.26 5.23 -4.97
CA ARG A 55 0.49 4.60 -6.29
C ARG A 55 1.65 3.63 -6.28
N GLY A 56 2.70 3.88 -5.50
CA GLY A 56 3.88 3.00 -5.44
C GLY A 56 3.66 1.64 -4.75
N ALA A 57 2.46 1.36 -4.22
CA ALA A 57 2.12 0.06 -3.64
C ALA A 57 2.29 -1.08 -4.67
N PRO A 58 2.59 -2.33 -4.25
CA PRO A 58 2.60 -2.83 -2.88
C PRO A 58 3.85 -2.42 -2.10
N TRP A 59 3.73 -2.30 -0.79
CA TRP A 59 4.85 -2.08 0.13
C TRP A 59 5.05 -3.30 1.02
N GLY A 60 6.29 -3.58 1.39
CA GLY A 60 6.63 -4.72 2.24
C GLY A 60 7.86 -4.43 3.11
N PHE A 61 7.98 -5.13 4.23
CA PHE A 61 9.14 -5.08 5.14
C PHE A 61 9.55 -6.50 5.53
N ASN A 62 10.83 -6.83 5.41
CA ASN A 62 11.38 -8.16 5.73
C ASN A 62 10.54 -9.32 5.16
N HIS A 63 10.19 -9.25 3.86
CA HIS A 63 9.36 -10.22 3.15
C HIS A 63 7.89 -10.31 3.59
N PHE A 64 7.45 -9.48 4.54
CA PHE A 64 6.05 -9.37 4.93
C PHE A 64 5.36 -8.21 4.23
N HIS A 65 4.09 -8.39 3.88
CA HIS A 65 3.27 -7.39 3.21
C HIS A 65 2.81 -6.29 4.16
N VAL A 66 2.74 -5.06 3.67
CA VAL A 66 2.16 -3.92 4.39
C VAL A 66 0.81 -3.59 3.79
N ALA A 67 -0.25 -3.82 4.57
CA ALA A 67 -1.57 -3.32 4.21
C ALA A 67 -1.63 -1.81 4.48
N LEU A 68 -2.21 -1.05 3.54
CA LEU A 68 -2.40 0.39 3.65
C LEU A 68 -3.84 0.77 3.32
N ALA A 69 -4.37 1.76 4.03
CA ALA A 69 -5.65 2.39 3.74
C ALA A 69 -5.54 3.91 3.80
N LYS A 70 -6.34 4.59 2.96
CA LYS A 70 -6.62 6.02 3.16
C LYS A 70 -7.35 6.19 4.49
N TYR A 71 -7.09 7.31 5.14
CA TYR A 71 -7.65 7.61 6.45
C TYR A 71 -8.36 8.95 6.36
N ASP A 72 -9.60 8.99 6.84
CA ASP A 72 -10.46 10.18 6.81
C ASP A 72 -10.27 11.06 8.06
N GLY A 73 -9.57 10.56 9.09
CA GLY A 73 -9.39 11.26 10.35
C GLY A 73 -10.58 11.16 11.31
N VAL A 74 -11.63 10.40 10.96
CA VAL A 74 -12.89 10.36 11.70
C VAL A 74 -13.04 9.07 12.48
N ILE A 75 -12.82 7.92 11.84
CA ILE A 75 -12.98 6.62 12.52
C ILE A 75 -11.75 6.32 13.39
N PRO A 76 -11.89 5.59 14.51
CA PRO A 76 -10.72 5.16 15.28
C PRO A 76 -9.70 4.40 14.41
N ILE A 77 -8.41 4.65 14.62
CA ILE A 77 -7.32 4.06 13.82
C ILE A 77 -7.41 2.53 13.82
N GLU A 78 -7.84 1.92 14.92
CA GLU A 78 -8.04 0.48 15.17
C GLU A 78 -9.20 -0.10 14.36
N LYS A 79 -10.12 0.75 13.90
CA LYS A 79 -11.29 0.37 13.11
C LYS A 79 -11.12 0.63 11.61
N VAL A 80 -10.05 1.28 11.19
CA VAL A 80 -9.77 1.52 9.75
C VAL A 80 -9.67 0.18 9.00
N PRO A 81 -10.44 -0.04 7.92
CA PRO A 81 -10.45 -1.31 7.23
C PRO A 81 -9.21 -1.49 6.35
N LEU A 82 -8.33 -2.43 6.73
CA LEU A 82 -7.14 -2.83 5.98
C LEU A 82 -7.39 -4.12 5.18
N VAL A 83 -8.46 -4.11 4.38
CA VAL A 83 -9.02 -5.32 3.73
C VAL A 83 -8.63 -5.48 2.26
N LYS A 84 -7.98 -4.48 1.66
CA LYS A 84 -7.54 -4.49 0.26
C LYS A 84 -6.06 -4.11 0.18
N SER A 85 -5.42 -4.53 -0.90
CA SER A 85 -4.05 -4.12 -1.24
C SER A 85 -3.90 -4.10 -2.76
N SER A 86 -3.18 -3.11 -3.27
CA SER A 86 -2.89 -2.97 -4.69
C SER A 86 -1.59 -3.69 -5.03
N TYR A 87 -1.56 -4.36 -6.18
CA TYR A 87 -0.41 -5.09 -6.70
C TYR A 87 -0.16 -4.70 -8.16
N TRP A 88 1.12 -4.55 -8.51
CA TRP A 88 1.55 -4.52 -9.90
C TRP A 88 1.63 -5.96 -10.42
N ILE A 89 0.76 -6.29 -11.37
CA ILE A 89 0.71 -7.61 -12.00
C ILE A 89 1.14 -7.47 -13.44
N THR A 90 2.26 -8.08 -13.79
CA THR A 90 2.72 -8.18 -15.18
C THR A 90 2.34 -9.55 -15.72
N LEU A 91 1.54 -9.57 -16.79
CA LEU A 91 1.19 -10.80 -17.49
C LEU A 91 2.25 -11.13 -18.55
N GLN A 92 2.90 -12.28 -18.42
CA GLN A 92 3.93 -12.75 -19.34
C GLN A 92 3.38 -13.87 -20.24
N GLY A 93 3.94 -13.99 -21.45
CA GLY A 93 3.58 -15.07 -22.38
C GLY A 93 2.19 -14.98 -23.00
N VAL A 94 1.48 -13.84 -22.86
CA VAL A 94 0.16 -13.64 -23.48
C VAL A 94 0.29 -13.69 -25.01
N PRO A 95 -0.39 -14.59 -25.73
CA PRO A 95 -0.33 -14.63 -27.19
C PRO A 95 -0.84 -13.31 -27.82
N PRO A 96 -0.28 -12.84 -28.95
CA PRO A 96 -0.65 -11.56 -29.55
C PRO A 96 -2.16 -11.37 -29.76
N ALA A 97 -2.88 -12.43 -30.14
CA ALA A 97 -4.33 -12.42 -30.32
C ALA A 97 -5.13 -12.03 -29.05
N PHE A 98 -4.54 -12.20 -27.86
CA PHE A 98 -5.18 -11.91 -26.57
C PHE A 98 -4.68 -10.62 -25.90
N ARG A 99 -3.85 -9.82 -26.58
CA ARG A 99 -3.29 -8.56 -26.02
C ARG A 99 -4.17 -7.33 -26.25
N SER A 100 -5.40 -7.49 -26.73
CA SER A 100 -6.32 -6.36 -26.83
C SER A 100 -6.65 -5.81 -25.44
N GLU A 101 -6.78 -4.50 -25.33
CA GLU A 101 -7.15 -3.81 -24.09
C GLU A 101 -8.39 -4.45 -23.45
N ARG A 102 -9.42 -4.75 -24.26
CA ARG A 102 -10.64 -5.43 -23.80
C ARG A 102 -10.36 -6.77 -23.10
N VAL A 103 -9.46 -7.60 -23.66
CA VAL A 103 -9.14 -8.91 -23.07
C VAL A 103 -8.30 -8.72 -21.81
N MET A 104 -7.29 -7.84 -21.86
CA MET A 104 -6.41 -7.57 -20.72
C MET A 104 -7.18 -6.98 -19.53
N THR A 105 -8.09 -6.03 -19.78
CA THR A 105 -8.98 -5.46 -18.77
C THR A 105 -9.90 -6.51 -18.16
N ARG A 106 -10.47 -7.41 -18.97
CA ARG A 106 -11.27 -8.55 -18.45
C ARG A 106 -10.45 -9.44 -17.53
N ILE A 107 -9.20 -9.75 -17.91
CA ILE A 107 -8.29 -10.53 -17.05
C ILE A 107 -8.02 -9.75 -15.76
N GLY A 108 -7.73 -8.45 -15.84
CA GLY A 108 -7.52 -7.59 -14.66
C GLY A 108 -8.67 -7.67 -13.66
N TYR A 109 -9.92 -7.56 -14.14
CA TYR A 109 -11.11 -7.66 -13.29
C TYR A 109 -11.31 -9.02 -12.62
N THR A 110 -10.68 -10.11 -13.11
CA THR A 110 -10.71 -11.40 -12.38
C THR A 110 -9.89 -11.38 -11.10
N PHE A 111 -8.89 -10.49 -11.00
CA PHE A 111 -8.06 -10.34 -9.81
C PHE A 111 -8.64 -9.36 -8.77
N GLY A 112 -9.66 -8.57 -9.14
CA GLY A 112 -10.30 -7.59 -8.26
C GLY A 112 -10.60 -6.27 -8.97
N GLY A 113 -10.55 -5.16 -8.23
CA GLY A 113 -10.64 -3.83 -8.82
C GLY A 113 -9.43 -3.58 -9.71
N PHE A 114 -9.65 -3.29 -10.99
CA PHE A 114 -8.61 -2.98 -11.96
C PHE A 114 -8.65 -1.50 -12.33
N SER A 115 -7.48 -0.86 -12.29
CA SER A 115 -7.24 0.45 -12.90
C SER A 115 -6.18 0.23 -13.96
N GLY A 116 -6.54 0.45 -15.23
CA GLY A 116 -5.54 0.53 -16.29
C GLY A 116 -4.82 1.87 -16.18
N ASP A 117 -3.51 1.83 -16.04
CA ASP A 117 -2.63 2.99 -16.17
C ASP A 117 -2.05 3.05 -17.60
#